data_AF-M7A2U5-F1
#
_entry.id   AF-M7A2U5-F1
#
_cell.length_a   1.000
_cell.length_b   1.000
_cell.length_c   1.000
_cell.angle_alpha   90.00
_cell.angle_beta   90.00
_cell.angle_gamma   90.00
#
_symmetry.space_group_name_H-M   'P 1'
#
loop_
_entity.id
_entity.type
_entity.pdbx_description
1 polymer ?
#
loop_
_entity_poly.entity_id
_entity_poly.type
_entity_poly.pdbx_seq_one_letter_code
_entity_poly.pdbx_strand_id
1 'polypeptide(L)'
;EERIYLDEDIRLPDVSEELGISVHQLSFFLNNHLGMNFNNYINRFRVEEAKSMLINDPSRSVVSVGIAVGFNSNSSFYKAFLKETGMSPKQFRETQTKVIHFQSSSADIQFRN
;
A
#
# COMPACT_ATOMS: atom_id res chain seq x y z
N GLU A 1 -16.99 1.37 -0.25
CA GLU A 1 -16.25 1.58 1.00
C GLU A 1 -15.46 2.86 0.87
N GLU A 2 -15.52 3.72 1.88
CA GLU A 2 -14.76 4.97 1.91
C GLU A 2 -13.30 4.65 2.23
N ARG A 3 -12.38 5.11 1.38
CA ARG A 3 -10.94 4.81 1.50
C ARG A 3 -10.25 5.91 2.31
N ILE A 4 -10.62 6.04 3.58
CA ILE A 4 -10.13 7.09 4.48
C ILE A 4 -8.59 7.17 4.57
N TYR A 5 -7.90 6.04 4.38
CA TYR A 5 -6.44 5.98 4.38
C TYR A 5 -5.78 6.72 3.21
N LEU A 6 -6.52 7.11 2.17
CA LEU A 6 -6.01 7.92 1.06
C LEU A 6 -5.86 9.39 1.44
N ASP A 7 -6.58 9.84 2.48
CA ASP A 7 -6.40 11.18 3.03
C ASP A 7 -4.99 11.28 3.64
N GLU A 8 -4.20 12.24 3.16
CA GLU A 8 -2.82 12.46 3.61
C GLU A 8 -2.76 13.03 5.04
N ASP A 9 -3.85 13.68 5.48
CA ASP A 9 -3.99 14.34 6.78
C ASP A 9 -4.74 13.48 7.80
N ILE A 10 -5.07 12.22 7.49
CA ILE A 10 -5.72 11.31 8.44
C ILE A 10 -4.88 11.11 9.71
N ARG A 11 -5.49 11.36 10.87
CA ARG A 11 -4.86 11.17 12.18
C ARG A 11 -5.69 10.25 13.06
N LEU A 12 -5.03 9.74 14.09
CA LEU A 12 -5.63 8.87 15.10
C LEU A 12 -6.87 9.49 15.77
N PRO A 13 -6.93 10.79 16.10
CA PRO A 13 -8.14 11.42 16.63
C PRO A 13 -9.34 11.34 15.70
N ASP A 14 -9.13 11.57 14.40
CA ASP A 14 -10.20 11.60 13.40
C ASP A 14 -10.89 10.22 13.33
N VAL A 15 -10.10 9.13 13.34
CA VAL A 15 -10.62 7.75 13.36
C VAL A 15 -11.24 7.38 14.71
N SER A 16 -10.69 7.88 15.82
CA SER A 16 -11.25 7.59 17.15
C SER A 16 -12.63 8.22 17.33
N GLU A 17 -12.83 9.42 16.78
CA GLU A 17 -14.11 10.12 16.78
C GLU A 17 -15.16 9.36 15.96
N GLU A 18 -14.81 8.92 14.74
CA GLU A 18 -15.69 8.11 13.89
C GLU A 18 -16.11 6.79 14.56
N LEU A 19 -15.20 6.17 15.31
CA LEU A 19 -15.46 4.92 16.04
C LEU A 19 -16.16 5.12 17.40
N GLY A 20 -16.32 6.36 17.87
CA GLY A 20 -16.92 6.65 19.18
C GLY A 20 -16.08 6.15 20.37
N ILE A 21 -14.76 6.04 20.21
CA ILE A 21 -13.83 5.61 21.26
C ILE A 21 -12.77 6.67 21.52
N SER A 22 -12.12 6.62 22.68
CA SER A 22 -11.01 7.54 22.96
C SER A 22 -9.77 7.21 22.11
N VAL A 23 -8.98 8.23 21.81
CA VAL A 23 -7.64 8.11 21.20
C VAL A 23 -6.78 7.09 21.95
N HIS A 24 -6.86 7.08 23.29
CA HIS A 24 -6.13 6.12 24.12
C HIS A 24 -6.59 4.68 23.89
N GLN A 25 -7.91 4.43 23.84
CA GLN A 25 -8.44 3.09 23.55
C GLN A 25 -8.00 2.59 22.17
N LEU A 26 -8.08 3.44 21.15
CA LEU A 26 -7.66 3.06 19.80
C LEU A 26 -6.15 2.79 19.74
N SER A 27 -5.34 3.68 20.30
CA SER A 27 -3.88 3.48 20.38
C SER A 27 -3.52 2.21 21.16
N PHE A 28 -4.15 2.01 22.32
CA PHE A 28 -3.96 0.81 23.13
C PHE A 28 -4.33 -0.44 22.33
N PHE A 29 -5.45 -0.41 21.63
CA PHE A 29 -5.90 -1.55 20.84
C PHE A 29 -4.91 -1.90 19.73
N LEU A 30 -4.50 -0.91 18.93
CA LEU A 30 -3.55 -1.12 17.83
C LEU A 30 -2.21 -1.65 18.33
N ASN A 31 -1.68 -1.08 19.41
CA ASN A 31 -0.39 -1.52 19.96
C ASN A 31 -0.45 -2.91 20.60
N ASN A 32 -1.49 -3.22 21.38
CA ASN A 32 -1.56 -4.45 22.17
C ASN A 32 -2.16 -5.64 21.42
N HIS A 33 -3.11 -5.40 20.51
CA HIS A 33 -3.76 -6.47 19.76
C HIS A 33 -3.19 -6.64 18.35
N LEU A 34 -2.72 -5.56 17.71
CA LEU A 34 -2.15 -5.63 16.36
C LEU A 34 -0.63 -5.46 16.33
N GLY A 35 0.01 -5.14 17.47
CA GLY A 35 1.46 -4.98 17.55
C GLY A 35 2.00 -3.80 16.73
N MET A 36 1.17 -2.79 16.43
CA MET A 36 1.57 -1.67 15.58
C MET A 36 0.94 -0.34 16.00
N ASN A 37 1.64 0.75 15.71
CA ASN A 37 1.08 2.09 15.86
C ASN A 37 0.15 2.46 14.70
N PHE A 38 -0.61 3.54 14.88
CA PHE A 38 -1.55 4.07 13.88
C PHE A 38 -0.92 4.32 12.51
N ASN A 39 0.26 4.95 12.46
CA ASN A 39 0.92 5.24 11.20
C ASN A 39 1.26 3.97 10.42
N ASN A 40 1.75 2.93 11.10
CA ASN A 40 2.00 1.63 10.47
C ASN A 40 0.70 0.98 9.98
N TYR A 41 -0.37 1.09 10.77
CA TYR A 41 -1.68 0.56 10.41
C TYR A 41 -2.20 1.21 9.12
N ILE A 42 -2.22 2.54 9.05
CA ILE A 42 -2.62 3.28 7.84
C ILE A 42 -1.70 2.97 6.66
N ASN A 43 -0.37 2.99 6.88
CA ASN A 43 0.60 2.74 5.83
C ASN A 43 0.43 1.35 5.20
N ARG A 44 0.00 0.34 5.95
CA ARG A 44 -0.30 -0.98 5.38
C ARG A 44 -1.38 -0.89 4.30
N PHE A 45 -2.50 -0.23 4.57
CA PHE A 45 -3.57 -0.04 3.58
C PHE A 45 -3.09 0.77 2.38
N ARG A 46 -2.34 1.85 2.62
CA ARG A 46 -1.74 2.66 1.54
C ARG A 46 -0.80 1.83 0.65
N VAL A 47 0.01 0.95 1.24
CA VAL A 47 0.91 0.07 0.49
C VAL A 47 0.13 -0.97 -0.33
N GLU A 48 -0.93 -1.57 0.22
CA GLU A 48 -1.77 -2.50 -0.56
C GLU A 48 -2.41 -1.81 -1.77
N GLU A 49 -2.94 -0.60 -1.58
CA GLU A 49 -3.48 0.17 -2.70
C GLU A 49 -2.37 0.55 -3.71
N ALA A 50 -1.19 0.92 -3.23
CA ALA A 50 -0.05 1.21 -4.09
C ALA A 50 0.35 0.00 -4.94
N LYS A 51 0.37 -1.21 -4.38
CA LYS A 51 0.66 -2.44 -5.14
C LYS A 51 -0.31 -2.59 -6.32
N SER A 52 -1.61 -2.39 -6.07
CA SER A 52 -2.64 -2.42 -7.11
C SER A 52 -2.38 -1.38 -8.19
N MET A 53 -2.13 -0.12 -7.81
CA MET A 53 -1.84 0.95 -8.78
C MET A 53 -0.56 0.71 -9.59
N LEU A 54 0.49 0.19 -8.97
CA LEU A 54 1.77 -0.11 -9.64
C LEU A 54 1.64 -1.19 -10.72
N ILE A 55 0.69 -2.12 -10.57
CA ILE A 55 0.43 -3.21 -11.53
C ILE A 55 -0.55 -2.75 -12.61
N ASN A 56 -1.64 -2.10 -12.19
CA ASN A 56 -2.75 -1.74 -13.09
C ASN A 56 -2.46 -0.50 -13.94
N ASP A 57 -1.56 0.38 -13.51
CA ASP A 57 -1.08 1.51 -14.29
C ASP A 57 0.47 1.54 -14.34
N PRO A 58 1.08 0.71 -15.21
CA PRO A 58 2.54 0.64 -15.33
C PRO A 58 3.18 1.97 -15.78
N SER A 59 2.40 2.83 -16.44
CA SER A 59 2.85 4.11 -17.00
C SER A 59 2.99 5.19 -15.92
N ARG A 60 2.18 5.11 -14.85
CA ARG A 60 2.24 6.06 -13.74
C ARG A 60 3.58 5.98 -13.01
N SER A 61 4.14 7.15 -12.70
CA SER A 61 5.39 7.23 -11.97
C SER A 61 5.23 6.71 -10.53
N VAL A 62 6.27 6.10 -9.98
CA VAL A 62 6.28 5.61 -8.59
C VAL A 62 5.99 6.73 -7.59
N VAL A 63 6.49 7.94 -7.86
CA VAL A 63 6.24 9.14 -7.06
C VAL A 63 4.75 9.51 -7.07
N SER A 64 4.12 9.53 -8.25
CA SER A 64 2.69 9.83 -8.38
C SER A 64 1.83 8.80 -7.65
N VAL A 65 2.21 7.52 -7.66
CA VAL A 65 1.51 6.50 -6.88
C VAL A 65 1.62 6.79 -5.38
N GLY A 66 2.80 7.13 -4.87
CA GLY A 66 2.99 7.45 -3.44
C GLY A 66 2.09 8.59 -2.97
N ILE A 67 2.01 9.66 -3.75
CA ILE A 67 1.12 10.81 -3.47
C ILE A 67 -0.36 10.36 -3.55
N ALA A 68 -0.74 9.63 -4.60
CA ALA A 68 -2.12 9.21 -4.81
C ALA A 68 -2.66 8.27 -3.72
N VAL A 69 -1.79 7.57 -3.00
CA VAL A 69 -2.18 6.72 -1.86
C VAL A 69 -2.04 7.42 -0.51
N GLY A 70 -1.82 8.74 -0.48
CA GLY A 70 -1.84 9.55 0.74
C GLY A 70 -0.49 9.68 1.47
N PHE A 71 0.65 9.40 0.82
CA PHE A 71 1.95 9.69 1.44
C PHE A 71 2.40 11.14 1.21
N ASN A 72 2.61 11.86 2.31
CA ASN A 72 3.17 13.22 2.33
C ASN A 72 4.63 13.32 1.84
N SER A 73 5.34 12.21 1.66
CA SER A 73 6.68 12.24 1.08
C SER A 73 7.09 10.92 0.43
N ASN A 74 7.94 11.02 -0.60
CA ASN A 74 8.56 9.86 -1.25
C ASN A 74 9.37 9.02 -0.25
N SER A 75 10.12 9.65 0.66
CA SER A 75 10.92 8.94 1.66
C SER A 75 10.07 8.08 2.59
N SER A 76 8.92 8.61 3.04
CA SER A 76 7.98 7.86 3.89
C SER A 76 7.33 6.71 3.11
N PHE A 77 6.92 6.97 1.86
CA PHE A 77 6.37 5.94 0.98
C PHE A 77 7.36 4.77 0.77
N TYR A 78 8.58 5.06 0.36
CA TYR A 78 9.59 4.03 0.08
C TYR A 78 9.92 3.21 1.34
N LYS A 79 10.03 3.85 2.51
CA LYS A 79 10.27 3.16 3.78
C LYS A 79 9.11 2.23 4.15
N ALA A 80 7.88 2.72 4.06
CA ALA A 80 6.68 1.92 4.35
C ALA A 80 6.55 0.74 3.38
N PHE A 81 6.71 0.99 2.08
CA PHE A 81 6.61 -0.04 1.05
C PHE A 81 7.69 -1.12 1.23
N LEU A 82 8.94 -0.72 1.49
CA LEU A 82 10.02 -1.66 1.76
C LEU A 82 9.76 -2.49 3.01
N LYS A 83 9.27 -1.85 4.09
CA LYS A 83 8.95 -2.54 5.34
C LYS A 83 7.86 -3.61 5.16
N GLU A 84 6.78 -3.29 4.43
CA GLU A 84 5.65 -4.21 4.26
C GLU A 84 5.90 -5.27 3.18
N THR A 85 6.73 -5.00 2.17
CA THR A 85 6.91 -5.90 1.00
C THR A 85 8.29 -6.55 0.90
N GLY A 86 9.28 -6.07 1.64
CA GLY A 86 10.67 -6.49 1.52
C GLY A 86 11.39 -5.97 0.27
N MET A 87 10.73 -5.17 -0.58
CA MET A 87 11.33 -4.63 -1.80
C MET A 87 10.91 -3.18 -2.06
N SER A 88 11.66 -2.45 -2.89
CA SER A 88 11.24 -1.10 -3.30
C SER A 88 10.04 -1.15 -4.26
N PRO A 89 9.24 -0.07 -4.36
CA PRO A 89 8.12 -0.01 -5.30
C PRO A 89 8.51 -0.29 -6.76
N LYS A 90 9.70 0.17 -7.17
CA LYS A 90 10.24 -0.07 -8.51
C LYS A 90 10.54 -1.56 -8.74
N GLN A 91 11.25 -2.19 -7.80
CA GLN A 91 11.54 -3.62 -7.86
C GLN A 91 10.26 -4.47 -7.86
N PHE A 92 9.27 -4.07 -7.06
CA PHE A 92 7.96 -4.72 -7.04
C PHE A 92 7.31 -4.69 -8.43
N ARG A 93 7.22 -3.51 -9.06
CA ARG A 93 6.68 -3.36 -10.41
C ARG A 93 7.39 -4.25 -11.43
N GLU A 94 8.73 -4.18 -11.47
CA GLU A 94 9.53 -4.96 -12.41
C GLU A 94 9.35 -6.48 -12.23
N THR A 95 9.22 -6.94 -10.98
CA THR A 95 9.01 -8.36 -10.67
C THR A 95 7.65 -8.84 -11.17
N GLN A 96 6.59 -8.05 -10.95
CA GLN A 96 5.24 -8.42 -11.39
C GLN A 96 5.11 -8.39 -12.92
N THR A 97 5.73 -7.43 -13.62
CA THR A 97 5.76 -7.42 -15.09
C THR A 97 6.43 -8.67 -15.64
N LYS A 98 7.54 -9.14 -15.03
CA LYS A 98 8.20 -10.39 -15.44
C LYS A 98 7.29 -11.59 -15.26
N VAL A 99 6.65 -11.75 -14.10
CA VAL A 99 5.73 -12.86 -13.82
C VAL A 99 4.59 -12.91 -14.84
N ILE A 100 3.97 -11.76 -15.15
CA ILE A 100 2.90 -11.67 -16.15
C ILE A 100 3.41 -12.11 -17.52
N HIS A 101 4.59 -11.65 -17.95
CA HIS A 101 5.16 -12.03 -19.24
C HIS A 101 5.50 -13.54 -19.34
N PHE A 102 6.00 -14.15 -18.27
CA PHE A 102 6.27 -15.60 -18.23
C PHE A 102 4.98 -16.45 -18.27
N GLN A 103 3.90 -15.98 -17.63
CA GLN A 103 2.60 -16.67 -17.65
C GLN A 103 1.91 -16.56 -19.01
N SER A 104 1.98 -15.39 -19.66
CA SER A 104 1.45 -15.23 -21.02
C SER A 104 2.25 -16.04 -22.07
N SER A 105 3.57 -16.13 -21.92
CA SER A 105 4.42 -16.90 -22.84
C SER A 105 4.24 -18.41 -22.72
N SER A 106 3.77 -18.91 -21.58
CA SER A 106 3.48 -20.33 -21.35
C SER A 106 2.13 -20.76 -21.96
N ALA A 107 1.21 -19.81 -22.19
CA ALA A 107 -0.07 -20.08 -22.84
C ALA A 107 0.05 -20.23 -24.38
N ASP A 108 1.04 -19.58 -25.00
CA ASP A 108 1.24 -19.62 -26.46
C ASP A 108 1.87 -20.93 -26.97
N ILE A 109 2.47 -21.74 -26.09
CA ILE A 109 3.10 -23.02 -26.46
C ILE A 109 2.03 -24.13 -26.69
N GLN A 110 0.80 -23.96 -26.20
CA GLN A 110 -0.27 -24.96 -26.38
C GLN A 110 -1.05 -24.82 -27.71
N PHE A 111 -0.79 -23.80 -28.52
CA PHE A 111 -1.53 -23.55 -29.78
C PHE A 111 -0.69 -23.65 -31.06
N ARG A 112 0.53 -24.19 -30.99
CA ARG A 112 1.33 -24.52 -32.18
C ARG A 112 1.42 -26.03 -32.35
N ASN A 113 0.39 -26.60 -32.99
CA ASN A 113 0.51 -27.82 -33.79
C ASN A 113 1.04 -27.46 -35.18
#